data_AF-A0A540MM67-F1
#
_entry.id   AF-A0A540MM67-F1
#
_cell.length_a   1.000
_cell.length_b   1.000
_cell.length_c   1.000
_cell.angle_alpha   90.00
_cell.angle_beta   90.00
_cell.angle_gamma   90.00
#
_symmetry.space_group_name_H-M   'P 1'
#
loop_
_entity.id
_entity.type
_entity.pdbx_description
1 polymer ?
#
loop_
_entity_poly.entity_id
_entity_poly.type
_entity_poly.pdbx_seq_one_letter_code
_entity_poly.pdbx_strand_id
1 'polypeptide(L)'
;MALKLPNTQSSRDARRCHQQAQPSAHMGLESVGVLLLNLGGPETLNDVQPFLFNLFVDPDIIRLPRLFGFLQQPLAKLISVLRAPKSKEGYAAIGGGSPLRKITDEQANELKKTLESKNLPVNVDVGMRYWYPFTEEAV
;
A
#
# COMPACT_ATOMS: atom_id res chain seq x y z
N MET A 1 31.87 2.41 -81.53
CA MET A 1 31.71 0.96 -81.34
C MET A 1 30.50 0.76 -80.44
N ALA A 2 29.36 0.46 -81.06
CA ALA A 2 28.07 0.24 -80.41
C ALA A 2 27.96 -1.20 -79.88
N LEU A 3 26.84 -1.48 -79.18
CA LEU A 3 26.35 -2.75 -78.60
C LEU A 3 26.53 -2.76 -77.07
N LYS A 4 25.53 -2.97 -76.21
CA LYS A 4 24.26 -3.72 -76.35
C LYS A 4 23.38 -3.39 -75.13
N LEU A 5 22.08 -3.13 -75.32
CA LEU A 5 21.05 -3.31 -74.27
C LEU A 5 20.54 -4.77 -74.35
N PRO A 6 20.21 -5.41 -73.22
CA PRO A 6 18.80 -5.76 -72.91
C PRO A 6 18.46 -5.54 -71.42
N ASN A 7 17.31 -4.95 -71.07
CA ASN A 7 15.96 -5.55 -70.94
C ASN A 7 15.87 -6.65 -69.86
N THR A 8 15.13 -6.39 -68.76
CA THR A 8 13.83 -7.03 -68.40
C THR A 8 13.49 -6.91 -66.90
N GLN A 9 12.40 -6.19 -66.62
CA GLN A 9 11.26 -6.54 -65.73
C GLN A 9 11.48 -7.32 -64.42
N SER A 10 11.05 -6.72 -63.30
CA SER A 10 10.09 -7.30 -62.31
C SER A 10 9.84 -6.24 -61.22
N SER A 11 8.73 -5.49 -61.25
CA SER A 11 7.45 -5.77 -60.58
C SER A 11 7.54 -5.88 -59.05
N ARG A 12 6.86 -4.93 -58.36
CA ARG A 12 6.45 -4.89 -56.93
C ARG A 12 7.63 -4.55 -55.99
N ASP A 13 7.62 -3.49 -55.20
CA ASP A 13 6.62 -3.11 -54.20
C ASP A 13 6.65 -1.60 -53.91
N ALA A 14 5.70 -0.87 -54.51
CA ALA A 14 5.26 0.41 -53.98
C ALA A 14 4.21 0.13 -52.90
N ARG A 15 4.65 -0.12 -51.66
CA ARG A 15 3.78 -0.08 -50.46
C ARG A 15 4.64 -0.01 -49.19
N ARG A 16 5.25 1.15 -48.94
CA ARG A 16 5.82 1.49 -47.62
C ARG A 16 5.51 2.94 -47.24
N CYS A 17 4.23 3.30 -47.32
CA CYS A 17 3.65 4.39 -46.56
C CYS A 17 2.70 3.79 -45.53
N HIS A 18 2.75 4.32 -44.30
CA HIS A 18 1.85 4.04 -43.18
C HIS A 18 1.92 2.62 -42.60
N GLN A 19 3.03 2.30 -41.93
CA GLN A 19 2.89 1.57 -40.67
C GLN A 19 2.49 2.58 -39.60
N GLN A 20 1.18 2.81 -39.51
CA GLN A 20 0.55 3.30 -38.29
C GLN A 20 0.97 2.35 -37.17
N ALA A 21 1.65 2.85 -36.14
CA ALA A 21 1.77 2.17 -34.87
C ALA A 21 0.34 1.95 -34.37
N GLN A 22 -0.12 0.71 -34.44
CA GLN A 22 -1.39 0.31 -33.85
C GLN A 22 -1.25 0.52 -32.34
N PRO A 23 -2.18 1.20 -31.65
CA PRO A 23 -2.25 1.10 -30.20
C PRO A 23 -2.58 -0.36 -29.90
N SER A 24 -1.60 -1.09 -29.42
CA SER A 24 -1.76 -2.43 -28.88
C SER A 24 -2.86 -2.37 -27.83
N ALA A 25 -3.99 -3.02 -28.13
CA ALA A 25 -5.11 -3.17 -27.23
C ALA A 25 -4.73 -4.04 -26.03
N HIS A 26 -3.98 -3.49 -25.09
CA HIS A 26 -4.02 -3.91 -23.70
C HIS A 26 -5.21 -3.21 -23.04
N MET A 27 -6.42 -3.64 -23.39
CA MET A 27 -7.64 -3.30 -22.62
C MET A 27 -7.76 -4.25 -21.42
N GLY A 28 -6.68 -4.38 -20.65
CA GLY A 28 -6.85 -4.69 -19.23
C GLY A 28 -7.30 -3.38 -18.60
N LEU A 29 -8.48 -3.33 -17.99
CA LEU A 29 -8.91 -2.17 -17.23
C LEU A 29 -7.76 -1.77 -16.29
N GLU A 30 -7.09 -0.65 -16.55
CA GLU A 30 -6.10 -0.11 -15.63
C GLU A 30 -6.85 0.21 -14.33
N SER A 31 -6.73 -0.66 -13.33
CA SER A 31 -7.34 -0.47 -12.03
C SER A 31 -6.40 0.31 -11.12
N VAL A 32 -6.95 1.28 -10.40
CA VAL A 32 -6.20 2.06 -9.42
C VAL A 32 -6.18 1.30 -8.10
N GLY A 33 -5.02 1.15 -7.49
CA GLY A 33 -4.89 0.70 -6.10
C GLY A 33 -4.76 1.90 -5.16
N VAL A 34 -5.56 1.95 -4.10
CA VAL A 34 -5.47 2.96 -3.04
C VAL A 34 -5.22 2.24 -1.72
N LEU A 35 -4.07 2.48 -1.12
CA LEU A 35 -3.75 1.95 0.20
C LEU A 35 -3.86 3.05 1.25
N LEU A 36 -4.83 2.94 2.15
CA LEU A 36 -4.96 3.82 3.30
C LEU A 36 -3.99 3.36 4.39
N LEU A 37 -3.02 4.21 4.71
CA LEU A 37 -2.00 3.94 5.70
C LEU A 37 -2.30 4.68 7.01
N ASN A 38 -2.21 3.97 8.13
CA ASN A 38 -2.27 4.57 9.46
C ASN A 38 -1.45 3.74 10.47
N LEU A 39 -1.36 4.22 11.71
CA LEU A 39 -0.66 3.49 12.77
C LEU A 39 -1.39 2.22 13.21
N GLY A 40 -2.72 2.20 13.07
CA GLY A 40 -3.58 1.21 13.71
C GLY A 40 -3.91 1.57 15.16
N GLY A 41 -4.53 0.64 15.87
CA GLY A 41 -4.81 0.79 17.29
C GLY A 41 -5.45 -0.46 17.87
N PRO A 42 -5.32 -0.68 19.20
CA PRO A 42 -5.81 -1.89 19.84
C PRO A 42 -7.33 -1.96 19.77
N GLU A 43 -7.89 -3.12 19.41
CA GLU A 43 -9.35 -3.32 19.32
C GLU A 43 -9.96 -3.58 20.70
N THR A 44 -9.18 -4.20 21.59
CA THR A 44 -9.59 -4.47 22.96
C THR A 44 -8.54 -3.99 23.98
N LEU A 45 -8.92 -3.94 25.26
CA LEU A 45 -7.99 -3.62 26.34
C LEU A 45 -6.84 -4.63 26.48
N ASN A 46 -7.02 -5.86 26.01
CA ASN A 46 -5.96 -6.88 26.05
C ASN A 46 -4.88 -6.63 24.98
N ASP A 47 -5.26 -5.95 23.91
CA ASP A 47 -4.40 -5.64 22.77
C ASP A 47 -3.47 -4.45 23.02
N VAL A 48 -3.75 -3.65 24.06
CA VAL A 48 -3.02 -2.41 24.34
C VAL A 48 -1.52 -2.65 24.53
N GLN A 49 -1.12 -3.65 25.32
CA GLN A 49 0.31 -3.92 25.53
C GLN A 49 1.00 -4.47 24.27
N PRO A 50 0.43 -5.46 23.55
CA PRO A 50 0.93 -5.89 22.25
C PRO A 50 1.08 -4.74 21.24
N PHE A 51 0.07 -3.88 21.10
CA PHE A 51 0.12 -2.70 20.23
C PHE A 51 1.27 -1.76 20.61
N LEU A 52 1.40 -1.41 21.89
CA LEU A 52 2.49 -0.56 22.37
C LEU A 52 3.87 -1.19 22.14
N PHE A 53 3.98 -2.52 22.25
CA PHE A 53 5.23 -3.21 21.94
C PHE A 53 5.61 -3.04 20.47
N ASN A 54 4.66 -3.26 19.55
CA ASN A 54 4.88 -3.06 18.10
C ASN A 54 5.24 -1.59 17.79
N LEU A 55 4.63 -0.64 18.49
CA LEU A 55 4.94 0.79 18.35
C LEU A 55 6.38 1.11 18.80
N PHE A 56 6.84 0.55 19.92
CA PHE A 56 8.14 0.91 20.51
C PHE A 56 9.31 0.08 19.98
N VAL A 57 9.07 -1.06 19.33
CA VAL A 57 10.14 -1.79 18.64
C VAL A 57 10.60 -1.05 17.38
N ASP A 58 9.77 -0.14 16.85
CA ASP A 58 10.10 0.65 15.67
C ASP A 58 11.25 1.65 15.97
N PRO A 59 12.39 1.53 15.25
CA PRO A 59 13.53 2.42 15.43
C PRO A 59 13.23 3.86 15.00
N ASP A 60 12.21 4.11 14.16
CA ASP A 60 11.80 5.46 13.80
C ASP A 60 11.00 6.14 14.92
N ILE A 61 10.40 5.37 15.84
CA ILE A 61 9.69 5.87 17.03
C ILE A 61 10.65 6.06 18.22
N ILE A 62 11.46 5.03 18.53
CA ILE A 62 12.51 5.14 19.55
C ILE A 62 13.86 4.89 18.89
N ARG A 63 14.60 5.97 18.64
CA ARG A 63 15.93 5.91 18.03
C ARG A 63 17.00 5.65 19.10
N LEU A 64 17.52 4.43 19.15
CA LEU A 64 18.74 4.13 19.92
C LEU A 64 20.00 4.37 19.08
N PRO A 65 21.14 4.76 19.70
CA PRO A 65 22.42 4.79 19.00
C PRO A 65 22.75 3.40 18.42
N ARG A 66 23.38 3.34 17.24
CA ARG A 66 23.65 2.08 16.53
C ARG A 66 24.39 1.04 17.38
N LEU A 67 25.30 1.46 18.27
CA LEU A 67 25.99 0.54 19.19
C LEU A 67 25.04 -0.17 20.15
N PHE A 68 23.86 0.38 20.43
CA PHE A 68 22.88 -0.13 21.38
C PHE A 68 21.61 -0.69 20.72
N GLY A 69 21.60 -0.90 19.40
CA GLY A 69 20.43 -1.41 18.68
C GLY A 69 19.92 -2.77 19.21
N PHE A 70 20.80 -3.59 19.76
CA PHE A 70 20.44 -4.86 20.39
C PHE A 70 19.55 -4.70 21.65
N LEU A 71 19.53 -3.52 22.26
CA LEU A 71 18.67 -3.19 23.40
C LEU A 71 17.27 -2.71 22.99
N GLN A 72 16.99 -2.54 21.69
CA GLN A 72 15.72 -2.01 21.22
C GLN A 72 14.52 -2.84 21.70
N GLN A 73 14.55 -4.16 21.46
CA GLN A 73 13.46 -5.06 21.85
C GLN A 73 13.24 -5.14 23.37
N PRO A 74 14.25 -5.36 24.22
CA PRO A 74 14.04 -5.39 25.66
C PRO A 74 13.57 -4.03 26.20
N LEU A 75 14.07 -2.93 25.66
CA LEU A 75 13.60 -1.58 26.00
C LEU A 75 12.13 -1.38 25.60
N ALA A 76 11.76 -1.76 24.38
CA ALA A 76 10.38 -1.69 23.90
C ALA A 76 9.44 -2.53 24.79
N LYS A 77 9.87 -3.74 25.19
CA LYS A 77 9.08 -4.57 26.10
C LYS A 77 8.91 -3.89 27.46
N LEU A 78 9.97 -3.36 28.05
CA LEU A 78 9.89 -2.63 29.32
C LEU A 78 8.94 -1.43 29.23
N ILE A 79 9.11 -0.57 28.23
CA ILE A 79 8.28 0.62 28.04
C ILE A 79 6.82 0.23 27.81
N SER A 80 6.55 -0.78 26.98
CA SER A 80 5.18 -1.23 26.71
C SER A 80 4.48 -1.76 27.98
N VAL A 81 5.18 -2.52 28.83
CA VAL A 81 4.64 -3.01 30.11
C VAL A 81 4.36 -1.86 31.06
N LEU A 82 5.27 -0.90 31.18
CA LEU A 82 5.10 0.26 32.06
C LEU A 82 3.99 1.21 31.60
N ARG A 83 3.82 1.38 30.28
CA ARG A 83 2.80 2.30 29.72
C ARG A 83 1.43 1.67 29.55
N ALA A 84 1.32 0.34 29.53
CA ALA A 84 0.07 -0.35 29.30
C ALA A 84 -1.05 0.03 30.29
N PRO A 85 -0.85 0.09 31.63
CA PRO A 85 -1.93 0.40 32.57
C PRO A 85 -2.60 1.74 32.28
N LYS A 86 -1.81 2.81 32.19
CA LYS A 86 -2.30 4.16 31.87
C LYS A 86 -2.98 4.22 30.50
N SER A 87 -2.44 3.50 29.51
CA SER A 87 -3.03 3.49 28.17
C SER A 87 -4.37 2.73 28.14
N LYS A 88 -4.48 1.63 28.91
CA LYS A 88 -5.74 0.87 29.07
C LYS A 88 -6.83 1.73 29.70
N GLU A 89 -6.51 2.55 30.69
CA GLU A 89 -7.48 3.51 31.26
C GLU A 89 -8.03 4.47 30.19
N GLY A 90 -7.15 4.99 29.33
CA GLY A 90 -7.55 5.84 28.21
C GLY A 90 -8.47 5.13 27.21
N TYR A 91 -8.12 3.90 26.80
CA TYR A 91 -8.97 3.12 25.91
C TYR A 91 -10.29 2.68 26.57
N ALA A 92 -10.28 2.38 27.86
CA ALA A 92 -11.49 2.03 28.62
C ALA A 92 -12.47 3.21 28.65
N ALA A 93 -11.97 4.43 28.82
CA ALA A 93 -12.79 5.65 28.83
C ALA A 93 -13.52 5.94 27.50
N ILE A 94 -13.03 5.39 26.38
CA ILE A 94 -13.63 5.58 25.04
C ILE A 94 -14.39 4.34 24.53
N GLY A 95 -14.63 3.34 25.38
CA GLY A 95 -15.42 2.15 25.01
C GLY A 95 -14.62 0.85 24.91
N GLY A 96 -13.37 0.81 25.37
CA GLY A 96 -12.58 -0.41 25.53
C GLY A 96 -11.60 -0.73 24.40
N GLY A 97 -11.47 0.15 23.41
CA GLY A 97 -10.60 -0.03 22.25
C GLY A 97 -10.55 1.21 21.36
N SER A 98 -9.68 1.17 20.35
CA SER A 98 -9.55 2.23 19.35
C SER A 98 -10.65 2.12 18.29
N PRO A 99 -11.45 3.17 18.04
CA PRO A 99 -12.43 3.16 16.95
C PRO A 99 -11.78 3.31 15.57
N LEU A 100 -10.46 3.55 15.51
CA LEU A 100 -9.72 3.91 14.30
C LEU A 100 -9.90 2.90 13.17
N ARG A 101 -9.83 1.59 13.47
CA ARG A 101 -9.95 0.56 12.43
C ARG A 101 -11.31 0.62 11.75
N LYS A 102 -12.38 0.59 12.55
CA LYS A 102 -13.77 0.68 12.07
C LYS A 102 -13.99 1.94 11.22
N ILE A 103 -13.56 3.10 11.70
CA ILE A 103 -13.73 4.37 10.98
C ILE A 103 -12.93 4.36 9.67
N THR A 104 -11.71 3.81 9.67
CA THR A 104 -10.88 3.74 8.45
C THR A 104 -11.49 2.78 7.42
N ASP A 105 -12.06 1.66 7.86
CA ASP A 105 -12.78 0.74 6.97
C ASP A 105 -14.05 1.38 6.39
N GLU A 106 -14.81 2.14 7.18
CA GLU A 106 -15.96 2.92 6.69
C GLU A 106 -15.52 3.95 5.63
N GLN A 107 -14.41 4.66 5.88
CA GLN A 107 -13.83 5.60 4.91
C GLN A 107 -13.34 4.92 3.64
N ALA A 108 -12.67 3.76 3.74
CA ALA A 108 -12.21 2.98 2.59
C ALA A 108 -13.38 2.54 1.71
N ASN A 109 -14.45 2.06 2.34
CA ASN A 109 -15.66 1.62 1.65
C ASN A 109 -16.35 2.79 0.92
N GLU A 110 -16.50 3.94 1.57
CA GLU A 110 -17.12 5.12 0.93
C GLU A 110 -16.24 5.71 -0.17
N LEU A 111 -14.92 5.70 0.01
CA LEU A 111 -13.97 6.11 -1.02
C LEU A 111 -14.09 5.22 -2.26
N LYS A 112 -14.11 3.90 -2.07
CA LYS A 112 -14.28 2.92 -3.15
C LYS A 112 -15.57 3.19 -3.93
N LYS A 113 -16.71 3.25 -3.26
CA LYS A 113 -18.01 3.54 -3.88
C LYS A 113 -17.99 4.85 -4.67
N THR A 114 -17.40 5.90 -4.09
CA THR A 114 -17.34 7.23 -4.72
C THR A 114 -16.52 7.19 -6.01
N LEU A 115 -15.39 6.50 -6.03
CA LEU A 115 -14.54 6.38 -7.20
C LEU A 115 -15.15 5.47 -8.27
N GLU A 116 -15.75 4.35 -7.87
CA GLU A 116 -16.48 3.46 -8.78
C GLU A 116 -17.65 4.19 -9.46
N SER A 117 -18.38 5.06 -8.73
CA SER A 117 -19.45 5.89 -9.30
C SER A 117 -18.97 6.88 -10.37
N LYS A 118 -17.67 7.17 -10.40
CA LYS A 118 -16.99 8.01 -11.41
C LYS A 118 -16.40 7.18 -12.56
N ASN A 119 -16.81 5.91 -12.69
CA ASN A 119 -16.28 4.94 -13.67
C ASN A 119 -14.76 4.69 -13.53
N LEU A 120 -14.21 4.83 -12.32
CA LEU A 120 -12.83 4.47 -12.02
C LEU A 120 -12.80 3.09 -11.35
N PRO A 121 -12.32 2.02 -12.03
CA PRO A 121 -12.11 0.74 -11.38
C PRO A 121 -11.01 0.89 -10.31
N VAL A 122 -11.37 0.72 -9.04
CA VAL A 122 -10.46 0.94 -7.91
C VAL A 122 -10.54 -0.20 -6.89
N ASN A 123 -9.39 -0.56 -6.34
CA ASN A 123 -9.30 -1.33 -5.10
C ASN A 123 -8.81 -0.41 -3.99
N VAL A 124 -9.51 -0.42 -2.85
CA VAL A 124 -9.15 0.38 -1.69
C VAL A 124 -8.88 -0.56 -0.53
N ASP A 125 -7.63 -0.60 -0.08
CA ASP A 125 -7.15 -1.46 0.99
C ASP A 125 -6.69 -0.61 2.17
N VAL A 126 -6.63 -1.21 3.36
CA VAL A 126 -6.22 -0.52 4.58
C VAL A 126 -5.06 -1.26 5.22
N GLY A 127 -3.91 -0.59 5.33
CA GLY A 127 -2.71 -1.11 5.95
C GLY A 127 -2.35 -0.32 7.21
N MET A 128 -2.13 -1.03 8.30
CA MET A 128 -1.76 -0.44 9.58
C MET A 128 -0.30 -0.76 9.91
N ARG A 129 0.39 0.16 10.58
CA ARG A 129 1.82 -0.01 10.89
C ARG A 129 2.08 -0.87 12.13
N TYR A 130 1.27 -0.73 13.19
CA TYR A 130 1.52 -1.36 14.50
C TYR A 130 0.38 -2.26 14.99
N TRP A 131 -0.70 -2.35 14.21
CA TRP A 131 -1.83 -3.22 14.49
C TRP A 131 -2.37 -3.83 13.19
N TYR A 132 -3.38 -4.69 13.28
CA TYR A 132 -3.93 -5.41 12.14
C TYR A 132 -4.95 -4.61 11.30
N PRO A 133 -5.19 -5.06 10.06
CA PRO A 133 -4.23 -5.73 9.18
C PRO A 133 -2.99 -4.89 8.98
N PHE A 134 -1.85 -5.56 9.03
CA PHE A 134 -0.57 -4.92 8.84
C PHE A 134 -0.43 -4.46 7.39
N THR A 135 0.47 -3.50 7.15
CA THR A 135 0.73 -3.01 5.80
C THR A 135 1.17 -4.15 4.89
N GLU A 136 1.98 -5.08 5.40
CA GLU A 136 2.46 -6.28 4.72
C GLU A 136 1.36 -7.28 4.37
N GLU A 137 0.20 -7.20 5.02
CA GLU A 137 -0.97 -8.05 4.71
C GLU A 137 -1.89 -7.41 3.66
N ALA A 138 -1.73 -6.10 3.42
CA ALA A 138 -2.55 -5.32 2.50
C ALA A 138 -1.94 -5.17 1.09
N VAL A 139 -0.68 -5.59 0.88
CA VAL A 139 0.04 -5.55 -0.41
C VAL A 139 0.47 -6.92 -0.90
#